data_AF-A0A968P417-F1
#
_entry.id   AF-A0A968P417-F1
#
_cell.length_a   1.000
_cell.length_b   1.000
_cell.length_c   1.000
_cell.angle_alpha   90.00
_cell.angle_beta   90.00
_cell.angle_gamma   90.00
#
_symmetry.space_group_name_H-M   'P 1'
#
loop_
_entity.id
_entity.type
_entity.pdbx_description
1 polymer ?
#
loop_
_entity_poly.entity_id
_entity_poly.type
_entity_poly.pdbx_seq_one_letter_code
_entity_poly.pdbx_strand_id
1 'polypeptide(L)'
;MEDAVGRILAADMHARECNPPFDNSAMDGFALKVGRGDGPLPEEWLPVGGLLGAGDPVSDCDPGSDIIEIMTGAPIPPGGYDCVVRLEDVDVEFPEGGPKRIRLRRSPSVGDNIRRAGEDIGRGDKLLAQGTLLNARHLLILATQGIATVPVRRKLRCAIIPTGKEWSVIRRRVKFGQI
;
A
#
# COMPACT_ATOMS: atom_id res chain seq x y z
N MET A 1 -17.86 5.54 -9.82
CA MET A 1 -16.53 5.20 -10.39
C MET A 1 -16.63 4.16 -11.51
N GLU A 2 -17.53 3.17 -11.41
CA GLU A 2 -17.71 2.10 -12.41
C GLU A 2 -17.93 2.60 -13.86
N ASP A 3 -18.75 3.63 -14.06
CA ASP A 3 -19.01 4.22 -15.39
C ASP A 3 -17.80 4.90 -16.06
N ALA A 4 -16.67 5.02 -15.34
CA ALA A 4 -15.45 5.60 -15.86
C ALA A 4 -14.59 4.60 -16.65
N VAL A 5 -14.82 3.29 -16.53
CA VAL A 5 -14.09 2.30 -17.33
C VAL A 5 -14.35 2.54 -18.83
N GLY A 6 -13.28 2.53 -19.62
CA GLY A 6 -13.34 2.81 -21.06
C GLY A 6 -13.55 4.29 -21.41
N ARG A 7 -13.46 5.20 -20.43
CA ARG A 7 -13.51 6.65 -20.65
C ARG A 7 -12.11 7.25 -20.71
N ILE A 8 -11.97 8.38 -21.40
CA ILE A 8 -10.72 9.14 -21.46
C ILE A 8 -10.70 10.16 -20.34
N LEU A 9 -9.64 10.16 -19.53
CA LEU A 9 -9.43 11.08 -18.43
C LEU A 9 -9.27 12.53 -18.94
N ALA A 10 -9.96 13.48 -18.32
CA ALA A 10 -10.03 14.86 -18.80
C ALA A 10 -8.99 15.80 -18.15
N ALA A 11 -8.35 15.42 -17.06
CA ALA A 11 -7.30 16.16 -16.38
C ALA A 11 -6.32 15.21 -15.68
N ASP A 12 -5.11 15.67 -15.38
CA ASP A 12 -4.16 14.91 -14.56
C ASP A 12 -4.76 14.62 -13.18
N MET A 13 -4.51 13.42 -12.66
CA MET A 13 -4.89 13.02 -11.30
C MET A 13 -3.63 12.88 -10.47
N HIS A 14 -3.67 13.43 -9.26
CA HIS A 14 -2.55 13.45 -8.33
C HIS A 14 -2.93 12.75 -7.01
N ALA A 15 -1.94 12.21 -6.33
CA ALA A 15 -2.09 11.56 -5.03
C ALA A 15 -2.54 12.56 -3.97
N ARG A 16 -3.55 12.17 -3.18
CA ARG A 16 -4.09 13.02 -2.11
C ARG A 16 -3.32 12.83 -0.81
N GLU A 17 -2.89 11.59 -0.58
CA GLU A 17 -2.19 11.14 0.61
C GLU A 17 -0.97 10.30 0.20
N CYS A 18 -0.03 10.17 1.13
CA CYS A 18 1.09 9.27 0.97
C CYS A 18 0.62 7.80 0.98
N ASN A 19 1.30 6.95 0.24
CA ASN A 19 1.22 5.50 0.39
C ASN A 19 2.64 4.93 0.55
N PRO A 20 2.94 4.23 1.65
CA PRO A 20 2.16 4.15 2.90
C PRO A 20 1.88 5.54 3.53
N PRO A 21 0.79 5.71 4.31
CA PRO A 21 0.44 7.00 4.92
C PRO A 21 1.32 7.38 6.11
N PHE A 22 2.02 6.42 6.70
CA PHE A 22 2.94 6.56 7.82
C PHE A 22 4.03 5.49 7.71
N ASP A 23 5.14 5.67 8.43
CA ASP A 23 6.18 4.65 8.52
C ASP A 23 5.60 3.39 9.17
N ASN A 24 5.73 2.24 8.50
CA ASN A 24 5.18 0.99 9.00
C ASN A 24 6.14 -0.19 8.81
N SER A 25 5.87 -1.27 9.55
CA SER A 25 6.67 -2.47 9.46
C SER A 25 6.48 -3.19 8.13
N ALA A 26 7.59 -3.54 7.48
CA ALA A 26 7.59 -4.37 6.28
C ALA A 26 7.39 -5.87 6.58
N MET A 27 7.63 -6.29 7.82
CA MET A 27 7.70 -7.70 8.23
C MET A 27 7.12 -7.89 9.64
N ASP A 28 6.81 -9.13 10.00
CA ASP A 28 6.52 -9.48 11.39
C ASP A 28 7.84 -9.62 12.17
N GLY A 29 7.89 -9.06 13.38
CA GLY A 29 9.11 -9.08 14.18
C GLY A 29 9.10 -8.12 15.35
N PHE A 30 10.23 -7.44 15.57
CA PHE A 30 10.46 -6.60 16.74
C PHE A 30 11.02 -5.24 16.33
N ALA A 31 10.29 -4.17 16.65
CA ALA A 31 10.78 -2.81 16.54
C ALA A 31 11.73 -2.53 17.71
N LEU A 32 12.90 -1.97 17.41
CA LEU A 32 13.86 -1.53 18.41
C LEU A 32 14.59 -0.26 17.96
N LYS A 33 15.34 0.34 18.89
CA LYS A 33 16.22 1.47 18.63
C LYS A 33 17.62 0.94 18.36
N VAL A 34 18.17 1.19 17.18
CA VAL A 34 19.58 0.95 16.91
C VAL A 34 20.38 2.05 17.59
N GLY A 35 20.82 1.82 18.83
CA GLY A 35 21.91 2.60 19.39
C GLY A 35 23.09 2.56 18.41
N ARG A 36 23.72 3.70 18.10
CA ARG A 36 24.75 3.90 17.04
C ARG A 36 25.46 2.58 16.66
N GLY A 37 25.03 2.04 15.51
CA GLY A 37 25.19 0.66 15.07
C GLY A 37 26.61 0.24 14.69
N ASP A 38 27.50 0.24 15.68
CA ASP A 38 28.90 -0.12 15.51
C ASP A 38 29.36 -1.13 16.59
N GLY A 39 28.45 -1.52 17.50
CA GLY A 39 28.73 -2.37 18.64
C GLY A 39 28.51 -3.87 18.38
N PRO A 40 29.12 -4.74 19.21
CA PRO A 40 28.87 -6.17 19.16
C PRO A 40 27.39 -6.49 19.43
N LEU A 41 26.91 -7.59 18.85
CA LEU A 41 25.59 -8.14 19.11
C LEU A 41 25.36 -8.27 20.62
N PRO A 42 24.26 -7.72 21.18
CA PRO A 42 23.89 -8.01 22.55
C PRO A 42 23.60 -9.50 22.68
N GLU A 43 24.37 -10.23 23.49
CA GLU A 43 24.10 -11.64 23.82
C GLU A 43 22.98 -11.78 24.86
N GLU A 44 22.49 -10.67 25.40
CA GLU A 44 21.47 -10.62 26.44
C GLU A 44 20.05 -10.85 25.93
N TRP A 45 19.20 -11.36 26.81
CA TRP A 45 17.77 -11.47 26.56
C TRP A 45 17.09 -10.15 26.88
N LEU A 46 16.44 -9.57 25.87
CA LEU A 46 15.81 -8.26 25.93
C LEU A 46 14.29 -8.42 26.11
N PRO A 47 13.69 -7.81 27.14
CA PRO A 47 12.25 -7.91 27.38
C PRO A 47 11.45 -7.15 26.31
N VAL A 48 10.31 -7.71 25.94
CA VAL A 48 9.38 -7.12 24.96
C VAL A 48 8.26 -6.41 25.71
N GLY A 49 8.06 -5.12 25.40
CA GLY A 49 7.12 -4.23 26.08
C GLY A 49 5.69 -4.22 25.53
N GLY A 50 5.33 -5.15 24.66
CA GLY A 50 3.99 -5.23 24.07
C GLY A 50 3.98 -5.78 22.66
N LEU A 51 2.79 -5.86 22.09
CA LEU A 51 2.51 -6.28 20.72
C LEU A 51 1.71 -5.18 20.03
N LEU A 52 2.15 -4.77 18.84
CA LEU A 52 1.48 -3.78 18.01
C LEU A 52 1.09 -4.37 16.65
N GLY A 53 -0.20 -4.57 16.45
CA GLY A 53 -0.79 -5.01 15.19
C GLY A 53 -1.22 -3.86 14.28
N ALA A 54 -1.54 -4.19 13.03
CA ALA A 54 -2.07 -3.22 12.08
C ALA A 54 -3.49 -2.78 12.51
N GLY A 55 -3.63 -1.48 12.80
CA GLY A 55 -4.89 -0.89 13.28
C GLY A 55 -4.97 -0.75 14.80
N ASP A 56 -4.01 -1.32 15.54
CA ASP A 56 -3.94 -1.19 16.99
C ASP A 56 -3.46 0.21 17.40
N PRO A 57 -3.93 0.74 18.54
CA PRO A 57 -3.42 1.99 19.06
C PRO A 57 -2.06 1.78 19.72
N VAL A 58 -1.12 2.69 19.44
CA VAL A 58 0.25 2.61 19.99
C VAL A 58 0.28 2.70 21.52
N SER A 59 -0.78 3.20 22.15
CA SER A 59 -0.95 3.25 23.60
C SER A 59 -1.01 1.87 24.28
N ASP A 60 -1.18 0.79 23.52
CA ASP A 60 -1.23 -0.58 24.06
C ASP A 60 0.16 -1.15 24.35
N CYS A 61 1.22 -0.44 23.94
CA CYS A 61 2.61 -0.78 24.19
C CYS A 61 3.18 0.02 25.36
N ASP A 62 4.12 -0.57 26.11
CA ASP A 62 4.86 0.12 27.15
C ASP A 62 5.73 1.25 26.54
N PRO A 63 5.45 2.52 26.85
CA PRO A 63 6.20 3.66 26.29
C PRO A 63 7.66 3.70 26.78
N GLY A 64 7.99 3.02 27.87
CA GLY A 64 9.34 2.91 28.40
C GLY A 64 10.16 1.76 27.83
N SER A 65 9.55 0.88 27.03
CA SER A 65 10.27 -0.26 26.45
C SER A 65 11.25 0.18 25.37
N ASP A 66 12.28 -0.63 25.17
CA ASP A 66 13.21 -0.51 24.05
C ASP A 66 12.87 -1.47 22.91
N ILE A 67 11.98 -2.45 23.14
CA ILE A 67 11.57 -3.45 22.15
C ILE A 67 10.07 -3.69 22.19
N ILE A 68 9.44 -3.52 21.03
CA ILE A 68 8.02 -3.80 20.83
C ILE A 68 7.89 -4.87 19.75
N GLU A 69 7.11 -5.92 20.02
CA GLU A 69 6.73 -6.84 18.96
C GLU A 69 5.77 -6.13 18.00
N ILE A 70 6.03 -6.22 16.71
CA ILE A 70 5.30 -5.47 15.70
C ILE A 70 4.96 -6.38 14.53
N MET A 71 3.72 -6.27 14.04
CA MET A 71 3.24 -7.04 12.89
C MET A 71 3.34 -6.22 11.61
N THR A 72 3.33 -6.90 10.47
CA THR A 72 3.39 -6.31 9.14
C THR A 72 2.28 -5.26 8.96
N GLY A 73 2.65 -4.08 8.49
CA GLY A 73 1.73 -2.97 8.26
C GLY A 73 1.40 -2.13 9.49
N ALA A 74 1.77 -2.55 10.69
CA ALA A 74 1.60 -1.75 11.90
C ALA A 74 2.51 -0.50 11.88
N PRO A 75 2.06 0.64 12.42
CA PRO A 75 2.85 1.86 12.45
C PRO A 75 4.10 1.69 13.32
N ILE A 76 5.22 2.26 12.90
CA ILE A 76 6.42 2.30 13.75
C ILE A 76 6.12 3.17 14.99
N PRO A 77 6.32 2.65 16.23
CA PRO A 77 6.02 3.40 17.43
C PRO A 77 6.85 4.70 17.54
N PRO A 78 6.30 5.76 18.17
CA PRO A 78 7.09 6.93 18.51
C PRO A 78 8.13 6.57 19.58
N GLY A 79 9.15 7.41 19.76
CA GLY A 79 10.17 7.20 20.79
C GLY A 79 11.54 6.74 20.26
N GLY A 80 11.75 6.78 18.95
CA GLY A 80 13.07 6.58 18.33
C GLY A 80 13.32 5.17 17.79
N TYR A 81 12.29 4.34 17.69
CA TYR A 81 12.34 3.07 16.97
C TYR A 81 12.68 3.32 15.51
N ASP A 82 13.80 2.75 15.06
CA ASP A 82 14.37 3.07 13.76
C ASP A 82 14.76 1.83 12.96
N CYS A 83 14.50 0.62 13.47
CA CYS A 83 14.54 -0.62 12.70
C CYS A 83 13.48 -1.63 13.18
N VAL A 84 13.18 -2.60 12.32
CA VAL A 84 12.46 -3.83 12.68
C VAL A 84 13.34 -5.04 12.36
N VAL A 85 13.57 -5.90 13.34
CA VAL A 85 14.22 -7.21 13.15
C VAL A 85 13.16 -8.27 12.94
N ARG A 86 13.32 -9.09 11.91
CA ARG A 86 12.36 -10.14 11.56
C ARG A 86 12.29 -11.21 12.65
N LEU A 87 11.11 -11.80 12.84
CA LEU A 87 10.90 -12.88 13.80
C LEU A 87 11.88 -14.06 13.61
N GLU A 88 12.26 -14.36 12.36
CA GLU A 88 13.19 -15.44 12.04
C GLU A 88 14.64 -15.17 12.47
N ASP A 89 15.00 -13.89 12.65
CA ASP A 89 16.35 -13.42 12.99
C ASP A 89 16.54 -13.26 14.52
N VAL A 90 15.62 -13.78 15.33
CA VAL A 90 15.72 -13.76 16.80
C VAL A 90 15.44 -15.13 17.42
N ASP A 91 15.99 -15.35 18.61
CA ASP A 91 15.47 -16.36 19.53
C ASP A 91 14.35 -15.72 20.38
N VAL A 92 13.31 -16.49 20.70
CA VAL A 92 12.18 -16.04 21.51
C VAL A 92 12.02 -16.96 22.72
N GLU A 93 11.80 -16.38 23.89
CA GLU A 93 11.56 -17.11 25.12
C GLU A 93 10.39 -16.52 25.90
N PHE A 94 9.64 -17.41 26.56
CA PHE A 94 8.52 -17.09 27.44
C PHE A 94 8.82 -17.60 28.86
N PRO A 95 9.56 -16.83 29.68
CA PRO A 95 9.87 -17.24 31.03
C PRO A 95 8.61 -17.35 31.91
N GLU A 96 8.54 -18.37 32.77
CA GLU A 96 7.44 -18.51 33.73
C GLU A 96 7.38 -17.29 34.66
N GLY A 97 6.23 -16.60 34.66
CA GLY A 97 6.02 -15.41 35.49
C GLY A 97 6.75 -14.14 35.04
N GLY A 98 7.38 -14.15 33.85
CA GLY A 98 8.08 -13.00 33.28
C GLY A 98 7.52 -12.56 31.92
N PRO A 99 7.94 -11.38 31.42
CA PRO A 99 7.55 -10.91 30.09
C PRO A 99 8.24 -11.75 29.00
N LYS A 100 7.61 -11.79 27.81
CA LYS A 100 8.26 -12.29 26.59
C LYS A 100 9.60 -11.59 26.40
N ARG A 101 10.63 -12.35 26.00
CA ARG A 101 11.97 -11.80 25.75
C ARG A 101 12.56 -12.36 24.47
N ILE A 102 13.44 -11.59 23.85
CA ILE A 102 14.12 -11.97 22.62
C ILE A 102 15.63 -11.85 22.74
N ARG A 103 16.34 -12.60 21.90
CA ARG A 103 17.78 -12.42 21.69
C ARG A 103 18.06 -12.30 20.20
N LEU A 104 18.83 -11.29 19.83
CA LEU A 104 19.15 -11.00 18.43
C LEU A 104 20.16 -12.01 17.90
N ARG A 105 19.89 -12.61 16.73
CA ARG A 105 20.87 -13.47 16.03
C ARG A 105 21.74 -12.69 15.05
N ARG A 106 21.35 -11.45 14.74
CA ARG A 106 22.01 -10.55 13.79
C ARG A 106 21.88 -9.10 14.25
N SER A 107 22.94 -8.30 14.06
CA SER A 107 22.89 -6.86 14.31
C SER A 107 21.97 -6.18 13.28
N PRO A 108 20.90 -5.49 13.72
CA PRO A 108 20.11 -4.66 12.84
C PRO A 108 20.86 -3.41 12.42
N SER A 109 20.49 -2.88 11.26
CA SER A 109 20.88 -1.56 10.79
C SER A 109 19.70 -0.59 10.88
N VAL A 110 20.01 0.70 11.00
CA VAL A 110 19.00 1.77 10.94
C VAL A 110 18.24 1.67 9.63
N GLY A 111 16.91 1.63 9.71
CA GLY A 111 15.98 1.54 8.60
C GLY A 111 15.64 0.12 8.14
N ASP A 112 16.24 -0.92 8.73
CA ASP A 112 15.92 -2.30 8.35
C ASP A 112 14.42 -2.58 8.52
N ASN A 113 13.81 -3.12 7.46
CA ASN A 113 12.40 -3.55 7.40
C ASN A 113 11.37 -2.46 7.79
N ILE A 114 11.70 -1.18 7.64
CA ILE A 114 10.75 -0.07 7.74
C ILE A 114 10.40 0.43 6.34
N ARG A 115 9.12 0.42 6.01
CA ARG A 115 8.62 1.13 4.81
C ARG A 115 8.30 2.55 5.21
N ARG A 116 8.84 3.51 4.47
CA ARG A 116 8.68 4.93 4.82
C ARG A 116 7.39 5.50 4.27
N ALA A 117 6.82 6.47 4.97
CA ALA A 117 5.65 7.19 4.50
C ALA A 117 5.91 7.77 3.10
N GLY A 118 5.05 7.39 2.15
CA GLY A 118 5.13 7.84 0.76
C GLY A 118 6.23 7.20 -0.07
N GLU A 119 6.86 6.10 0.36
CA GLU A 119 7.88 5.43 -0.46
C GLU A 119 7.33 4.89 -1.79
N ASP A 120 6.06 4.45 -1.82
CA ASP A 120 5.42 3.99 -3.07
C ASP A 120 4.84 5.17 -3.85
N ILE A 121 4.11 6.05 -3.14
CA ILE A 121 3.41 7.20 -3.71
C ILE A 121 3.53 8.35 -2.72
N GLY A 122 4.26 9.39 -3.11
CA GLY A 122 4.32 10.65 -2.37
C GLY A 122 3.04 11.46 -2.52
N ARG A 123 2.72 12.24 -1.49
CA ARG A 123 1.61 13.19 -1.58
C ARG A 123 1.85 14.19 -2.72
N GLY A 124 0.88 14.32 -3.61
CA GLY A 124 0.98 15.19 -4.79
C GLY A 124 1.60 14.55 -6.02
N ASP A 125 2.10 13.31 -5.93
CA ASP A 125 2.62 12.60 -7.10
C ASP A 125 1.55 12.42 -8.17
N LYS A 126 1.95 12.52 -9.44
CA LYS A 126 1.04 12.32 -10.55
C LYS A 126 0.73 10.84 -10.70
N LEU A 127 -0.52 10.47 -10.46
CA LEU A 127 -1.00 9.09 -10.58
C LEU A 127 -1.35 8.74 -12.02
N LEU A 128 -2.08 9.63 -12.69
CA LEU A 128 -2.54 9.42 -14.07
C LEU A 128 -2.48 10.72 -14.85
N ALA A 129 -1.98 10.66 -16.08
CA ALA A 129 -1.96 11.79 -16.99
C ALA A 129 -3.32 11.96 -17.68
N GLN A 130 -3.69 13.21 -17.97
CA GLN A 130 -4.77 13.57 -18.87
C GLN A 130 -4.67 12.80 -20.19
N GLY A 131 -5.81 12.36 -20.73
CA GLY A 131 -5.84 11.57 -21.96
C GLY A 131 -5.70 10.06 -21.75
N THR A 132 -5.42 9.60 -20.53
CA THR A 132 -5.39 8.18 -20.20
C THR A 132 -6.75 7.51 -20.44
N LEU A 133 -6.74 6.38 -21.15
CA LEU A 133 -7.91 5.49 -21.24
C LEU A 133 -8.04 4.70 -19.93
N LEU A 134 -9.11 4.96 -19.19
CA LEU A 134 -9.33 4.40 -17.87
C LEU A 134 -9.71 2.91 -17.96
N ASN A 135 -9.03 2.09 -17.17
CA ASN A 135 -9.30 0.67 -16.96
C ASN A 135 -9.48 0.40 -15.45
N ALA A 136 -9.80 -0.84 -15.07
CA ALA A 136 -10.03 -1.19 -13.67
C ALA A 136 -8.83 -0.90 -12.75
N ARG A 137 -7.59 -1.07 -13.22
CA ARG A 137 -6.36 -0.79 -12.44
C ARG A 137 -6.21 0.70 -12.15
N HIS A 138 -6.49 1.54 -13.14
CA HIS A 138 -6.52 3.00 -12.95
C HIS A 138 -7.56 3.42 -11.93
N LEU A 139 -8.73 2.78 -11.90
CA LEU A 139 -9.74 3.10 -10.91
C LEU A 139 -9.36 2.61 -9.51
N LEU A 140 -8.70 1.44 -9.41
CA LEU A 140 -8.22 0.90 -8.15
C LEU A 140 -7.23 1.86 -7.46
N ILE A 141 -6.21 2.36 -8.17
CA ILE A 141 -5.23 3.28 -7.57
C ILE A 141 -5.84 4.62 -7.14
N LEU A 142 -6.88 5.09 -7.84
CA LEU A 142 -7.58 6.31 -7.44
C LEU A 142 -8.51 6.05 -6.24
N ALA A 143 -9.10 4.86 -6.16
CA ALA A 143 -9.94 4.46 -5.04
C ALA A 143 -9.13 4.31 -3.74
N THR A 144 -7.91 3.76 -3.79
CA THR A 144 -7.01 3.72 -2.61
C THR A 144 -6.62 5.11 -2.12
N GLN A 145 -6.75 6.12 -2.98
CA GLN A 145 -6.51 7.53 -2.68
C GLN A 145 -7.80 8.28 -2.27
N GLY A 146 -8.89 7.55 -2.02
CA GLY A 146 -10.19 8.12 -1.61
C GLY A 146 -10.87 8.96 -2.68
N ILE A 147 -10.50 8.80 -3.96
CA ILE A 147 -11.08 9.54 -5.08
C ILE A 147 -12.29 8.76 -5.60
N ALA A 148 -13.51 9.22 -5.34
CA ALA A 148 -14.74 8.53 -5.77
C ALA A 148 -15.21 8.90 -7.19
N THR A 149 -14.80 10.06 -7.68
CA THR A 149 -15.20 10.63 -8.97
C THR A 149 -13.99 11.12 -9.75
N VAL A 150 -14.06 10.99 -11.08
CA VAL A 150 -12.96 11.36 -11.98
C VAL A 150 -13.48 12.19 -13.15
N PRO A 151 -12.78 13.26 -13.54
CA PRO A 151 -13.18 14.05 -14.69
C PRO A 151 -12.87 13.26 -15.96
N VAL A 152 -13.88 13.03 -16.80
CA VAL A 152 -13.73 12.30 -18.06
C VAL A 152 -14.26 13.09 -19.24
N ARG A 153 -13.66 12.90 -20.41
CA ARG A 153 -14.15 13.47 -21.66
C ARG A 153 -15.53 12.87 -21.98
N ARG A 154 -16.44 13.68 -22.54
CA ARG A 154 -17.72 13.18 -23.07
C ARG A 154 -17.48 12.11 -24.15
N LYS A 155 -18.38 11.13 -24.26
CA LYS A 155 -18.30 10.16 -25.36
C LYS A 155 -18.43 10.88 -26.71
N LEU A 156 -17.66 10.45 -27.70
CA LEU A 156 -17.84 10.91 -29.07
C LEU A 156 -19.19 10.39 -29.57
N ARG A 157 -19.94 11.27 -30.24
CA ARG A 157 -21.20 10.93 -30.90
C ARG A 157 -20.90 10.88 -32.39
N CYS A 158 -20.92 9.68 -32.96
CA CYS A 158 -20.66 9.47 -34.37
C CYS A 158 -21.91 8.89 -35.03
N ALA A 159 -22.33 9.46 -36.15
CA ALA A 159 -23.38 8.88 -37.00
C ALA A 159 -22.71 7.99 -38.04
N ILE A 160 -23.20 6.76 -38.19
CA ILE A 160 -22.77 5.82 -39.22
C ILE A 160 -23.96 5.63 -40.15
N ILE A 161 -23.79 6.00 -41.42
CA ILE A 161 -24.83 5.90 -42.45
C ILE A 161 -24.30 4.96 -43.54
N PRO A 162 -24.73 3.68 -43.56
CA PRO A 162 -24.39 2.79 -44.65
C PRO A 162 -25.17 3.23 -45.91
N THR A 163 -24.48 3.30 -47.04
CA THR A 163 -25.06 3.66 -48.34
C THR A 163 -24.88 2.49 -49.30
N GLY A 164 -25.94 2.15 -50.03
CA GLY A 164 -25.94 1.05 -51.00
C GLY A 164 -27.29 0.33 -51.01
N LYS A 165 -27.77 -0.06 -52.19
CA LYS A 165 -29.05 -0.79 -52.33
C LYS A 165 -28.89 -2.28 -52.01
N GLU A 166 -27.65 -2.75 -52.06
CA GLU A 166 -27.21 -4.09 -51.74
C GLU A 166 -27.31 -4.41 -50.24
N TRP A 167 -27.28 -3.42 -49.35
CA TRP A 167 -27.37 -3.70 -47.91
C TRP A 167 -28.78 -4.12 -47.47
N SER A 168 -28.88 -5.30 -46.85
CA SER A 168 -30.10 -5.72 -46.14
C SER A 168 -30.00 -5.48 -44.62
N VAL A 169 -31.15 -5.31 -43.98
CA VAL A 169 -31.22 -5.24 -42.50
C VAL A 169 -31.09 -6.64 -41.93
N ILE A 170 -30.24 -6.81 -40.92
CA ILE A 170 -30.10 -8.06 -40.17
C ILE A 170 -31.48 -8.57 -39.73
N ARG A 171 -31.71 -9.89 -39.89
CA ARG A 171 -33.00 -10.59 -39.64
C ARG A 171 -34.13 -10.29 -40.65
N ARG A 172 -33.87 -9.58 -41.76
CA ARG A 172 -34.75 -9.62 -42.93
C ARG A 172 -34.26 -10.65 -43.95
N ARG A 173 -35.20 -11.25 -44.67
CA ARG A 173 -34.88 -12.11 -45.81
C ARG A 173 -34.20 -11.28 -46.89
N VAL A 174 -32.98 -11.67 -47.25
CA VAL A 174 -32.17 -11.03 -48.30
C VAL A 174 -32.88 -11.22 -49.65
N LYS A 175 -33.05 -10.13 -50.40
CA LYS A 175 -33.62 -10.17 -51.76
C LYS A 175 -32.51 -10.31 -52.80
N PHE A 176 -32.89 -10.61 -54.05
CA PHE A 176 -31.93 -10.70 -55.16
C PHE A 176 -31.09 -9.42 -55.27
N GLY A 177 -29.76 -9.58 -55.31
CA GLY A 177 -28.80 -8.47 -55.35
C GLY A 177 -28.52 -7.79 -54.01
N GLN A 178 -29.04 -8.31 -52.89
CA GLN A 178 -28.71 -7.85 -51.54
C GLN A 178 -27.75 -8.80 -50.84
N ILE A 179 -27.05 -8.28 -49.83
CA ILE A 179 -26.16 -8.96 -48.88
C ILE A 179 -26.58 -8.67 -47.43
#